data_AF-A0A7C2B048-F1
#
_entry.id   AF-A0A7C2B048-F1
#
_cell.length_a   1.000
_cell.length_b   1.000
_cell.length_c   1.000
_cell.angle_alpha   90.00
_cell.angle_beta   90.00
_cell.angle_gamma   90.00
#
_symmetry.space_group_name_H-M   'P 1'
#
loop_
_entity.id
_entity.type
_entity.pdbx_description
1 polymer ?
#
loop_
_entity_poly.entity_id
_entity_poly.type
_entity_poly.pdbx_seq_one_letter_code
_entity_poly.pdbx_strand_id
1 'polypeptide(L)'
;MFKKHKGFIGILELIAEFAKILSFSFRLFDNVFAGETLLIIVGVLIQIILPIPFLILEIFVGFIQALIFFTLTSVFFRVALSEH
;
A
#
# COMPACT_ATOMS: atom_id res chain seq x y z
N MET A 1 -34.43 -15.00 3.75
CA MET A 1 -34.68 -13.68 3.14
C MET A 1 -34.60 -12.62 4.24
N PHE A 2 -33.59 -11.73 4.15
CA PHE A 2 -33.41 -10.48 4.90
C PHE A 2 -33.37 -10.49 6.45
N LYS A 3 -32.32 -9.86 7.00
CA LYS A 3 -32.22 -9.25 8.36
C LYS A 3 -31.46 -9.96 9.50
N LYS A 4 -30.62 -10.99 9.26
CA LYS A 4 -29.78 -11.59 10.35
C LYS A 4 -28.25 -11.52 10.19
N HIS A 5 -27.70 -10.90 9.14
CA HIS A 5 -26.25 -10.92 8.90
C HIS A 5 -25.58 -9.54 8.73
N LYS A 6 -26.31 -8.42 8.90
CA LYS A 6 -25.75 -7.07 8.67
C LYS A 6 -24.64 -6.64 9.65
N GLY A 7 -24.60 -7.19 10.87
CA GLY A 7 -23.56 -6.83 11.84
C GLY A 7 -22.19 -7.45 11.55
N PHE A 8 -22.16 -8.70 11.07
CA PHE A 8 -20.90 -9.39 10.79
C PHE A 8 -20.29 -8.94 9.45
N ILE A 9 -21.13 -8.69 8.43
CA ILE A 9 -20.68 -8.17 7.13
C ILE A 9 -20.17 -6.74 7.24
N GLY A 10 -20.82 -5.84 7.98
CA GLY A 10 -20.34 -4.46 8.12
C GLY A 10 -18.95 -4.36 8.77
N ILE A 11 -18.69 -5.18 9.80
CA ILE A 11 -17.36 -5.24 10.42
C ILE A 11 -16.32 -5.93 9.51
N LEU A 12 -16.75 -6.94 8.75
CA LEU A 12 -15.88 -7.64 7.80
C LEU A 12 -15.51 -6.75 6.61
N GLU A 13 -16.44 -5.91 6.14
CA GLU A 13 -16.26 -4.95 5.05
C GLU A 13 -15.33 -3.81 5.48
N LEU A 14 -15.51 -3.27 6.70
CA LEU A 14 -14.58 -2.32 7.31
C LEU A 14 -13.16 -2.90 7.44
N ILE A 15 -13.03 -4.15 7.92
CA ILE A 15 -11.73 -4.84 8.02
C ILE A 15 -11.12 -5.08 6.63
N ALA A 16 -11.93 -5.45 5.64
CA ALA A 16 -11.46 -5.68 4.27
C ALA A 16 -10.99 -4.38 3.60
N GLU A 17 -11.66 -3.26 3.84
CA GLU A 17 -11.23 -1.93 3.39
C GLU A 17 -9.94 -1.48 4.09
N PHE A 18 -9.86 -1.67 5.41
CA PHE A 18 -8.65 -1.36 6.17
C PHE A 18 -7.47 -2.23 5.74
N ALA A 19 -7.70 -3.53 5.51
CA ALA A 19 -6.69 -4.46 5.00
C ALA A 19 -6.20 -4.06 3.60
N LYS A 20 -7.07 -3.51 2.75
CA LYS A 20 -6.70 -3.00 1.43
C LYS A 20 -5.73 -1.83 1.55
N ILE A 21 -6.05 -0.83 2.39
CA ILE A 21 -5.15 0.29 2.72
C ILE A 21 -3.81 -0.20 3.27
N LEU A 22 -3.84 -1.12 4.24
CA LEU A 22 -2.65 -1.71 4.85
C LEU A 22 -1.78 -2.41 3.79
N SER A 23 -2.39 -3.15 2.87
CA SER A 23 -1.70 -3.84 1.77
C SER A 23 -1.06 -2.85 0.78
N PHE A 24 -1.65 -1.67 0.57
CA PHE A 24 -1.03 -0.61 -0.24
C PHE A 24 0.15 0.05 0.50
N SER A 25 0.03 0.31 1.80
CA SER A 25 1.12 0.87 2.62
C SER A 25 2.30 -0.08 2.74
N PHE A 26 2.07 -1.38 2.96
CA PHE A 26 3.13 -2.38 2.99
C PHE A 26 3.86 -2.50 1.65
N ARG A 27 3.17 -2.41 0.51
CA ARG A 27 3.84 -2.38 -0.81
C ARG A 27 4.74 -1.16 -1.03
N LEU A 28 4.36 0.02 -0.52
CA LEU A 28 5.22 1.20 -0.58
C LEU A 28 6.41 1.05 0.37
N PHE A 29 6.16 0.52 1.57
CA PHE A 29 7.19 0.20 2.56
C PHE A 29 8.20 -0.82 2.02
N ASP A 30 7.75 -1.92 1.42
CA ASP A 30 8.60 -2.93 0.82
C ASP A 30 9.45 -2.37 -0.32
N ASN A 31 8.91 -1.47 -1.14
CA ASN A 31 9.67 -0.81 -2.20
C ASN A 31 10.83 0.03 -1.63
N VAL A 32 10.57 0.92 -0.68
CA VAL A 32 11.61 1.79 -0.06
C VAL A 32 12.58 0.98 0.82
N PHE A 33 12.04 0.01 1.57
CA PHE A 33 12.82 -0.86 2.44
C PHE A 33 13.75 -1.77 1.66
N ALA A 34 13.32 -2.28 0.50
CA ALA A 34 14.16 -3.06 -0.39
C ALA A 34 15.31 -2.23 -0.97
N GLY A 35 15.06 -0.99 -1.40
CA GLY A 35 16.10 -0.08 -1.88
C GLY A 35 17.18 0.23 -0.84
N GLU A 36 16.76 0.58 0.38
CA GLU A 36 17.68 0.93 1.47
C GLU A 36 18.41 -0.29 2.03
N THR A 37 17.71 -1.42 2.24
CA THR A 37 18.32 -2.70 2.64
C THR A 37 19.32 -3.17 1.60
N LEU A 38 19.00 -3.08 0.30
CA LEU A 38 19.91 -3.44 -0.78
C LEU A 38 21.16 -2.57 -0.75
N LEU A 39 21.04 -1.26 -0.56
CA LEU A 39 22.19 -0.36 -0.51
C LEU A 39 23.12 -0.69 0.67
N ILE A 40 22.56 -1.03 1.83
CA ILE A 40 23.33 -1.46 3.00
C ILE A 40 24.04 -2.81 2.73
N ILE A 41 23.35 -3.79 2.15
CA ILE A 41 23.92 -5.12 1.85
C ILE A 41 25.02 -5.01 0.77
N VAL A 42 24.77 -4.26 -0.30
CA VAL A 42 25.70 -4.07 -1.43
C VAL A 42 26.90 -3.23 -1.01
N GLY A 43 26.71 -2.23 -0.13
CA GLY A 43 27.79 -1.43 0.44
C GLY A 43 28.77 -2.24 1.30
N VAL A 44 28.31 -3.37 1.87
CA VAL A 44 29.16 -4.30 2.63
C VAL A 44 29.75 -5.41 1.76
N LEU A 45 29.11 -5.78 0.63
CA LEU A 45 29.41 -7.03 -0.08
C LEU A 45 30.13 -6.91 -1.45
N ILE A 46 29.56 -6.29 -2.50
CA ILE A 46 30.13 -6.24 -3.87
C ILE A 46 29.26 -5.37 -4.82
N GLN A 47 29.92 -4.52 -5.65
CA GLN A 47 29.42 -3.81 -6.86
C GLN A 47 28.14 -2.95 -6.78
N ILE A 48 28.36 -1.62 -6.87
CA ILE A 48 27.37 -0.51 -6.82
C ILE A 48 26.37 -0.47 -8.01
N ILE A 49 26.55 -1.29 -9.04
CA ILE A 49 25.81 -1.15 -10.32
C ILE A 49 24.41 -1.78 -10.28
N LEU A 50 24.19 -2.82 -9.46
CA LEU A 50 22.90 -3.52 -9.36
C LEU A 50 21.73 -2.67 -8.81
N PRO A 51 21.91 -1.81 -7.79
CA PRO A 51 20.80 -1.01 -7.24
C PRO A 51 20.33 0.16 -8.13
N ILE A 52 21.13 0.64 -9.07
CA ILE A 52 20.83 1.87 -9.85
C ILE A 52 19.54 1.78 -10.69
N PRO A 53 19.32 0.72 -11.51
CA PRO A 53 18.07 0.60 -12.26
C PRO A 53 16.86 0.30 -11.35
N PHE A 54 17.09 -0.34 -10.20
CA PHE A 54 16.03 -0.64 -9.25
C PHE A 54 15.50 0.61 -8.56
N LEU A 55 16.39 1.55 -8.18
CA LEU A 55 16.03 2.81 -7.51
C LEU A 55 15.11 3.71 -8.37
N ILE A 56 15.35 3.76 -9.69
CA ILE A 56 14.51 4.54 -10.61
C ILE A 56 13.12 3.92 -10.74
N LEU A 57 13.04 2.60 -10.84
CA LEU A 57 11.77 1.88 -10.91
C LEU A 57 11.01 1.95 -9.58
N GLU A 58 11.71 1.90 -8.45
CA GLU A 58 11.15 2.01 -7.11
C GLU A 58 10.46 3.36 -6.89
N ILE A 59 11.14 4.47 -7.23
CA ILE A 59 10.54 5.81 -7.16
C ILE A 59 9.33 5.93 -8.09
N PHE A 60 9.40 5.38 -9.30
CA PHE A 60 8.30 5.42 -10.26
C PHE A 60 7.07 4.64 -9.77
N VAL A 61 7.27 3.41 -9.28
CA VAL A 61 6.19 2.58 -8.74
C VAL A 61 5.64 3.15 -7.44
N GLY A 62 6.48 3.72 -6.57
CA GLY A 62 6.07 4.40 -5.35
C GLY A 62 5.17 5.62 -5.62
N PHE A 63 5.46 6.38 -6.68
CA PHE A 63 4.61 7.49 -7.11
C PHE A 63 3.21 7.01 -7.55
N ILE A 64 3.14 5.97 -8.37
CA ILE A 64 1.86 5.37 -8.79
C ILE A 64 1.10 4.80 -7.59
N GLN A 65 1.80 4.17 -6.65
CA GLN A 65 1.21 3.61 -5.43
C GLN A 65 0.57 4.70 -4.55
N ALA A 66 1.23 5.84 -4.40
CA ALA A 66 0.70 6.99 -3.65
C ALA A 66 -0.55 7.59 -4.32
N LEU A 67 -0.58 7.68 -5.66
CA LEU A 67 -1.76 8.14 -6.41
C LEU A 67 -2.98 7.22 -6.23
N ILE A 68 -2.75 5.90 -6.27
CA ILE A 68 -3.81 4.91 -6.04
C ILE A 68 -4.32 4.99 -4.61
N PHE A 69 -3.42 5.14 -3.63
CA PHE A 69 -3.78 5.28 -2.23
C PHE A 69 -4.63 6.53 -1.96
N PHE A 70 -4.23 7.67 -2.53
CA PHE A 70 -5.01 8.91 -2.44
C PHE A 70 -6.40 8.76 -3.07
N THR A 71 -6.47 8.11 -4.24
CA THR A 71 -7.74 7.84 -4.93
C THR A 71 -8.66 6.97 -4.07
N LEU A 72 -8.16 5.85 -3.53
CA LEU A 72 -8.94 4.97 -2.66
C LEU A 72 -9.38 5.67 -1.36
N THR A 73 -8.52 6.51 -0.77
CA THR A 73 -8.84 7.30 0.43
C THR A 73 -9.95 8.32 0.13
N SER A 74 -9.93 8.96 -1.04
CA SER A 74 -11.00 9.88 -1.45
C SER A 74 -12.34 9.16 -1.63
N VAL A 75 -12.32 7.94 -2.17
CA VAL A 75 -13.52 7.11 -2.32
C VAL A 75 -14.05 6.68 -0.96
N PHE A 76 -13.17 6.23 -0.06
CA PHE A 76 -13.53 5.89 1.32
C PHE A 76 -14.14 7.07 2.06
N PHE A 77 -13.55 8.26 1.95
CA PHE A 77 -14.08 9.47 2.58
C PHE A 77 -15.51 9.77 2.10
N ARG A 78 -15.79 9.55 0.82
CA ARG A 78 -17.14 9.72 0.25
C ARG A 78 -18.11 8.64 0.75
N VAL A 79 -17.66 7.39 0.91
CA VAL A 79 -18.48 6.28 1.45
C VAL A 79 -18.81 6.54 2.91
N ALA A 80 -17.82 6.88 3.73
CA ALA A 80 -17.99 7.19 5.15
C ALA A 80 -18.92 8.38 5.40
N LEU A 81 -18.87 9.40 4.53
CA LEU A 81 -19.81 10.54 4.59
C LEU A 81 -21.23 10.19 4.11
N SER A 82 -21.39 9.16 3.28
CA SER A 82 -22.71 8.70 2.80
C SER A 82 -23.43 7.73 3.75
N GLU A 83 -22.74 7.25 4.78
CA GLU A 83 -23.34 6.45 5.87
C GLU A 83 -23.92 7.33 7.01
N HIS A 84 -24.21 8.61 6.74
CA HIS A 84 -25.06 9.48 7.57
C HIS A 84 -26.38 9.81 6.86
#